data_AF-A0A931G4V4-F1
#
_entry.id   AF-A0A931G4V4-F1
#
_cell.length_a   1.000
_cell.length_b   1.000
_cell.length_c   1.000
_cell.angle_alpha   90.00
_cell.angle_beta   90.00
_cell.angle_gamma   90.00
#
_symmetry.space_group_name_H-M   'P 1'
#
loop_
_entity.id
_entity.type
_entity.pdbx_description
1 polymer ?
#
loop_
_entity_poly.entity_id
_entity_poly.type
_entity_poly.pdbx_seq_one_letter_code
_entity_poly.pdbx_strand_id
1 'polypeptide(L)'
;MTFTANDHPRGFGGRFTSTVHAEPGTTLTAPEPSDTIQCRRLEAAQMVLADYREMEILDHSPAGRETVTLGELGDPALALGNCWAATGELIEQVGASEFDVDWLDEITIRRARLGGQHVAVLAGDRDGQFVIDFTARQFHPELPFPYVAGVDEWKAIVERASGTRWIMDD
;
A
#
# COMPACT_ATOMS: atom_id res chain seq x y z
N MET A 1 35.45 26.78 9.04
CA MET A 1 35.09 25.88 10.15
C MET A 1 36.24 24.93 10.35
N THR A 2 36.86 24.97 11.52
CA THR A 2 38.16 24.34 11.80
C THR A 2 37.90 23.18 12.75
N PHE A 3 38.26 21.96 12.36
CA PHE A 3 38.19 20.79 13.23
C PHE A 3 39.37 20.81 14.20
N THR A 4 39.10 20.97 15.49
CA THR A 4 40.08 20.78 16.56
C THR A 4 39.98 19.32 17.02
N ALA A 5 41.01 18.52 16.74
CA ALA A 5 41.12 17.18 17.31
C ALA A 5 41.59 17.32 18.77
N ASN A 6 40.78 16.85 19.71
CA ASN A 6 41.20 16.75 21.11
C ASN A 6 42.13 15.56 21.30
N ASP A 7 43.31 15.82 21.86
CA ASP A 7 44.28 14.83 22.29
C ASP A 7 43.66 13.84 23.30
N HIS A 8 43.75 12.54 23.00
CA HIS A 8 43.44 11.49 23.96
C HIS A 8 44.64 11.23 24.89
N PRO A 9 44.44 11.07 26.21
CA PRO A 9 45.50 10.62 27.09
C PRO A 9 45.90 9.18 26.74
N ARG A 10 47.19 8.97 26.44
CA ARG A 10 47.77 7.63 26.20
C ARG A 10 47.87 6.86 27.52
N GLY A 11 47.14 5.75 27.63
CA GLY A 11 47.29 4.80 28.73
C GLY A 11 48.59 3.98 28.63
N PHE A 12 49.18 3.67 29.77
CA PHE A 12 50.39 2.85 29.92
C PHE A 12 50.05 1.38 29.62
N GLY A 13 50.12 0.99 28.34
CA GLY A 13 49.83 -0.40 27.93
C GLY A 13 49.43 -0.63 26.47
N GLY A 14 49.27 0.41 25.65
CA GLY A 14 49.10 0.26 24.20
C GLY A 14 47.85 -0.48 23.72
N ARG A 15 46.85 -0.72 24.58
CA ARG A 15 45.53 -1.21 24.18
C ARG A 15 44.53 -0.06 24.17
N PHE A 16 43.89 0.15 23.03
CA PHE A 16 42.72 1.01 22.90
C PHE A 16 41.59 0.38 23.71
N THR A 17 41.23 0.99 24.84
CA THR A 17 39.94 0.73 25.48
C THR A 17 38.95 1.70 24.88
N SER A 18 38.10 1.23 23.97
CA SER A 18 36.95 2.00 23.50
C SER A 18 35.98 2.12 24.68
N THR A 19 36.08 3.20 25.45
CA THR A 19 34.99 3.62 26.35
C THR A 19 33.87 4.15 25.46
N VAL A 20 33.01 3.23 25.00
CA VAL A 20 31.75 3.58 24.36
C VAL A 20 30.86 4.15 25.46
N HIS A 21 30.77 5.48 25.53
CA HIS A 21 29.66 6.13 26.21
C HIS A 21 28.42 5.91 25.34
N ALA A 22 27.59 4.94 25.71
CA ALA A 22 26.24 4.84 25.21
C ALA A 22 25.48 6.08 25.72
N GLU A 23 25.05 6.95 24.82
CA GLU A 23 24.14 8.03 25.16
C GLU A 23 22.86 7.44 25.77
N PRO A 24 22.37 7.97 26.90
CA PRO A 24 21.16 7.47 27.53
C PRO A 24 19.93 7.99 26.76
N GLY A 25 19.19 7.07 26.15
CA GLY A 25 17.74 7.23 26.03
C GLY A 25 17.18 7.56 24.65
N THR A 26 17.55 6.83 23.60
CA THR A 26 16.56 6.59 22.53
C THR A 26 15.64 5.49 23.02
N THR A 27 14.53 5.85 23.66
CA THR A 27 13.48 4.90 23.97
C THR A 27 12.99 4.32 22.66
N LEU A 28 13.37 3.07 22.35
CA LEU A 28 12.81 2.32 21.25
C LEU A 28 11.31 2.19 21.56
N THR A 29 10.48 3.00 20.92
CA THR A 29 9.03 2.84 20.95
C THR A 29 8.73 1.42 20.48
N ALA A 30 7.94 0.69 21.26
CA ALA A 30 7.51 -0.63 20.87
C ALA A 30 6.80 -0.56 19.50
N PRO A 31 6.99 -1.57 18.63
CA PRO A 31 6.28 -1.62 17.36
C PRO A 31 4.76 -1.58 17.61
N GLU A 32 4.05 -0.83 16.78
CA GLU A 32 2.60 -0.74 16.87
C GLU A 32 1.94 -2.12 16.64
N PRO A 33 0.84 -2.46 17.33
CA PRO A 33 0.13 -3.70 17.08
C PRO A 33 -0.43 -3.76 15.65
N SER A 34 -0.44 -4.95 15.02
CA SER A 34 -0.93 -5.14 13.65
C SER A 34 -2.33 -4.60 13.40
N ASP A 35 -3.22 -4.77 14.37
CA ASP A 35 -4.62 -4.34 14.26
C ASP A 35 -4.72 -2.82 14.25
N THR A 36 -3.83 -2.12 14.96
CA THR A 36 -3.78 -0.65 14.95
C THR A 36 -3.27 -0.13 13.61
N ILE A 37 -2.22 -0.76 13.06
CA ILE A 37 -1.68 -0.43 11.73
C ILE A 37 -2.75 -0.63 10.66
N GLN A 38 -3.45 -1.77 10.69
CA GLN A 38 -4.51 -2.07 9.74
C GLN A 38 -5.69 -1.09 9.83
N CYS A 39 -6.11 -0.72 11.04
CA CYS A 39 -7.16 0.28 11.24
C CYS A 39 -6.76 1.64 10.64
N ARG A 40 -5.54 2.12 10.89
CA ARG A 40 -5.03 3.39 10.32
C ARG A 40 -5.07 3.36 8.79
N ARG A 41 -4.54 2.30 8.18
CA ARG A 41 -4.48 2.15 6.71
C ARG A 41 -5.88 2.11 6.08
N LEU A 42 -6.81 1.41 6.72
CA LEU A 42 -8.20 1.38 6.27
C LEU A 42 -8.89 2.74 6.42
N GLU A 43 -8.68 3.43 7.54
CA GLU A 43 -9.23 4.77 7.78
C GLU A 43 -8.72 5.76 6.73
N ALA A 44 -7.42 5.77 6.43
CA ALA A 44 -6.85 6.61 5.38
C ALA A 44 -7.46 6.33 3.99
N ALA A 45 -7.60 5.06 3.62
CA ALA A 45 -8.25 4.69 2.35
C ALA A 45 -9.73 5.10 2.30
N GLN A 46 -10.44 5.05 3.43
CA GLN A 46 -11.83 5.52 3.53
C GLN A 46 -11.92 7.05 3.44
N MET A 47 -10.95 7.78 3.99
CA MET A 47 -10.88 9.24 3.83
C MET A 47 -10.65 9.61 2.36
N VAL A 48 -9.72 8.95 1.67
CA VAL A 48 -9.54 9.15 0.22
C VAL A 48 -10.82 8.86 -0.54
N LEU A 49 -11.53 7.76 -0.23
CA LEU A 49 -12.81 7.47 -0.86
C LEU A 49 -13.86 8.57 -0.60
N ALA A 50 -13.85 9.20 0.57
CA ALA A 50 -14.78 10.26 0.91
C ALA A 50 -14.46 11.56 0.17
N ASP A 51 -13.19 11.95 0.12
CA ASP A 51 -12.74 13.22 -0.45
C ASP A 51 -12.69 13.18 -1.99
N TYR A 52 -12.32 12.04 -2.57
CA TYR A 52 -12.19 11.83 -4.01
C TYR A 52 -13.31 10.96 -4.59
N ARG A 53 -14.46 10.89 -3.90
CA ARG A 53 -15.61 10.06 -4.30
C ARG A 53 -16.04 10.29 -5.75
N GLU A 54 -16.05 11.55 -6.16
CA GLU A 54 -16.52 12.02 -7.48
C GLU A 54 -15.38 12.12 -8.51
N MET A 55 -14.17 11.62 -8.20
CA MET A 55 -13.06 11.57 -9.14
C MET A 55 -13.46 10.68 -10.34
N GLU A 56 -13.39 11.24 -11.54
CA GLU A 56 -13.71 10.53 -12.78
C GLU A 56 -12.57 9.62 -13.22
N ILE A 57 -12.94 8.43 -13.67
CA ILE A 57 -12.06 7.38 -14.17
C ILE A 57 -12.63 6.91 -15.50
N LEU A 58 -11.77 6.69 -16.49
CA LEU A 58 -12.18 6.14 -17.79
C LEU A 58 -12.84 4.77 -17.61
N ASP A 59 -14.05 4.59 -18.15
CA ASP A 59 -14.79 3.34 -17.99
C ASP A 59 -14.40 2.29 -19.04
N HIS A 60 -13.85 1.19 -18.55
CA HIS A 60 -13.53 -0.03 -19.31
C HIS A 60 -14.45 -1.20 -18.92
N SER A 61 -15.47 -0.94 -18.11
CA SER A 61 -16.44 -1.97 -17.74
C SER A 61 -17.36 -2.33 -18.91
N PRO A 62 -18.04 -3.50 -18.85
CA PRO A 62 -19.06 -3.86 -19.84
C PRO A 62 -20.29 -2.95 -19.85
N ALA A 63 -20.42 -2.01 -18.89
CA ALA A 63 -21.54 -1.07 -18.85
C ALA A 63 -21.51 -0.07 -20.02
N GLY A 64 -20.34 0.16 -20.61
CA GLY A 64 -20.17 0.98 -21.81
C GLY A 64 -20.42 2.47 -21.56
N ARG A 65 -20.07 2.98 -20.37
CA ARG A 65 -20.06 4.42 -20.10
C ARG A 65 -18.77 5.02 -20.63
N GLU A 66 -18.71 6.35 -20.65
CA GLU A 66 -17.47 7.07 -20.93
C GLU A 66 -16.59 7.11 -19.68
N THR A 67 -17.19 7.45 -18.54
CA THR A 67 -16.51 7.51 -17.23
C THR A 67 -17.34 6.85 -16.15
N VAL A 68 -16.66 6.49 -15.06
CA VAL A 68 -17.21 6.11 -13.76
C VAL A 68 -16.52 6.93 -12.68
N THR A 69 -17.18 7.13 -11.55
CA THR A 69 -16.55 7.78 -10.40
C THR A 69 -15.87 6.76 -9.49
N LEU A 70 -14.85 7.17 -8.73
CA LEU A 70 -14.20 6.31 -7.73
C LEU A 70 -15.23 5.67 -6.77
N GLY A 71 -16.21 6.45 -6.31
CA GLY A 71 -17.28 5.97 -5.43
C GLY A 71 -18.19 4.91 -6.05
N GLU A 72 -18.36 4.93 -7.37
CA GLU A 72 -19.15 3.94 -8.11
C GLU A 72 -18.44 2.60 -8.26
N LEU A 73 -17.11 2.53 -8.13
CA LEU A 73 -16.35 1.27 -8.17
C LEU A 73 -16.67 0.33 -6.99
N GLY A 74 -17.45 0.80 -6.01
CA GLY A 74 -18.09 -0.05 -5.01
C GLY A 74 -19.14 -1.01 -5.58
N ASP A 75 -19.64 -0.75 -6.80
CA ASP A 75 -20.49 -1.65 -7.58
C ASP A 75 -19.61 -2.70 -8.31
N PRO A 76 -19.78 -4.01 -8.04
CA PRO A 76 -19.05 -5.08 -8.71
C PRO A 76 -19.07 -5.02 -10.23
N ALA A 77 -20.17 -4.56 -10.83
CA ALA A 77 -20.31 -4.46 -12.28
C ALA A 77 -19.44 -3.35 -12.87
N LEU A 78 -19.26 -2.25 -12.13
CA LEU A 78 -18.42 -1.12 -12.53
C LEU A 78 -16.96 -1.33 -12.14
N ALA A 79 -16.68 -2.08 -11.07
CA ALA A 79 -15.32 -2.48 -10.72
C ALA A 79 -14.67 -3.36 -11.80
N LEU A 80 -15.46 -4.20 -12.47
CA LEU A 80 -14.98 -5.12 -13.49
C LEU A 80 -14.38 -4.37 -14.68
N GLY A 81 -13.12 -4.66 -15.01
CA GLY A 81 -12.41 -4.06 -16.14
C GLY A 81 -11.72 -2.72 -15.83
N ASN A 82 -12.06 -2.08 -14.71
CA ASN A 82 -11.54 -0.76 -14.33
C ASN A 82 -10.31 -0.79 -13.42
N CYS A 83 -9.79 -1.97 -13.05
CA CYS A 83 -8.65 -2.09 -12.14
C CYS A 83 -7.41 -1.26 -12.57
N TRP A 84 -7.03 -1.31 -13.85
CA TRP A 84 -5.86 -0.57 -14.34
C TRP A 84 -6.09 0.94 -14.31
N ALA A 85 -7.21 1.41 -14.88
CA ALA A 85 -7.54 2.83 -14.92
C ALA A 85 -7.67 3.41 -13.49
N ALA A 86 -8.41 2.73 -12.61
CA ALA A 86 -8.59 3.18 -11.24
C ALA A 86 -7.26 3.26 -10.46
N THR A 87 -6.38 2.26 -10.60
CA THR A 87 -5.06 2.30 -9.96
C THR A 87 -4.20 3.44 -10.50
N GLY A 88 -4.15 3.62 -11.82
CA GLY A 88 -3.40 4.71 -12.44
C GLY A 88 -3.85 6.09 -11.95
N GLU A 89 -5.16 6.36 -11.98
CA GLU A 89 -5.71 7.64 -11.55
C GLU A 89 -5.45 7.93 -10.06
N LEU A 90 -5.53 6.92 -9.20
CA LEU A 90 -5.19 7.07 -7.78
C LEU A 90 -3.72 7.41 -7.56
N ILE A 91 -2.80 6.77 -8.29
CA ILE A 91 -1.37 7.04 -8.16
C ILE A 91 -1.03 8.44 -8.70
N GLU A 92 -1.61 8.82 -9.84
CA GLU A 92 -1.28 10.07 -10.53
C GLU A 92 -1.97 11.30 -9.93
N GLN A 93 -3.25 11.20 -9.54
CA GLN A 93 -4.05 12.36 -9.10
C GLN A 93 -4.14 12.52 -7.59
N VAL A 94 -4.20 11.42 -6.83
CA VAL A 94 -4.35 11.45 -5.36
C VAL A 94 -2.99 11.46 -4.69
N GLY A 95 -2.13 10.49 -5.02
CA GLY A 95 -0.76 10.42 -4.53
C GLY A 95 -0.63 9.92 -3.08
N ALA A 96 0.62 9.66 -2.67
CA ALA A 96 0.95 8.95 -1.43
C ALA A 96 0.52 9.66 -0.15
N SER A 97 0.65 10.99 -0.10
CA SER A 97 0.38 11.77 1.12
C SER A 97 -1.06 11.68 1.59
N GLU A 98 -2.01 11.53 0.67
CA GLU A 98 -3.44 11.44 0.98
C GLU A 98 -3.80 10.11 1.65
N PHE A 99 -2.99 9.07 1.43
CA PHE A 99 -3.12 7.77 2.08
C PHE A 99 -2.30 7.64 3.38
N ASP A 100 -1.61 8.70 3.81
CA ASP A 100 -0.66 8.68 4.94
C ASP A 100 0.44 7.62 4.75
N VAL A 101 0.98 7.53 3.53
CA VAL A 101 2.07 6.60 3.17
C VAL A 101 3.25 7.31 2.50
N ASP A 102 4.40 6.64 2.48
CA ASP A 102 5.64 7.21 1.95
C ASP A 102 5.70 7.14 0.41
N TRP A 103 5.10 6.10 -0.18
CA TRP A 103 5.08 5.88 -1.62
C TRP A 103 3.88 5.04 -2.06
N LEU A 104 3.51 5.20 -3.34
CA LEU A 104 2.56 4.36 -4.07
C LEU A 104 3.22 3.80 -5.33
N ASP A 105 2.86 2.58 -5.67
CA ASP A 105 3.22 1.89 -6.91
C ASP A 105 2.06 0.99 -7.36
N GLU A 106 2.18 0.37 -8.53
CA GLU A 106 1.24 -0.66 -8.96
C GLU A 106 1.67 -2.06 -8.50
N ILE A 107 0.70 -2.88 -8.13
CA ILE A 107 0.89 -4.31 -7.94
C ILE A 107 -0.01 -5.08 -8.89
N THR A 108 0.59 -5.97 -9.68
CA THR A 108 -0.13 -6.76 -10.68
C THR A 108 -0.10 -8.25 -10.33
N ILE A 109 -1.27 -8.89 -10.44
CA ILE A 109 -1.39 -10.34 -10.48
C ILE A 109 -1.95 -10.80 -11.81
N ARG A 110 -1.49 -11.94 -12.31
CA ARG A 110 -1.91 -12.54 -13.58
C ARG A 110 -2.47 -13.94 -13.39
N ARG A 111 -3.49 -14.30 -14.16
CA ARG A 111 -4.00 -15.67 -14.19
C ARG A 111 -2.99 -16.57 -14.89
N ALA A 112 -2.57 -17.64 -14.22
CA ALA A 112 -1.51 -18.53 -14.70
C ALA A 112 -1.75 -19.17 -16.10
N ARG A 113 -3.01 -19.29 -16.54
CA ARG A 113 -3.37 -20.08 -17.75
C ARG A 113 -4.44 -19.48 -18.65
N LEU A 114 -5.23 -18.52 -18.15
CA LEU A 114 -6.46 -18.09 -18.82
C LEU A 114 -6.36 -16.70 -19.44
N GLY A 115 -5.20 -16.04 -19.32
CA GLY A 115 -5.09 -14.61 -19.57
C GLY A 115 -5.89 -13.80 -18.54
N GLY A 116 -5.70 -12.49 -18.55
CA GLY A 116 -6.31 -11.59 -17.56
C GLY A 116 -5.34 -11.26 -16.43
N GLN A 117 -5.36 -9.98 -16.08
CA GLN A 117 -4.58 -9.38 -15.02
C GLN A 117 -5.51 -8.60 -14.10
N HIS A 118 -5.08 -8.42 -12.87
CA HIS A 118 -5.70 -7.55 -11.91
C HIS A 118 -4.63 -6.67 -11.29
N VAL A 119 -4.94 -5.39 -11.20
CA VAL A 119 -4.01 -4.36 -10.73
C VAL A 119 -4.64 -3.67 -9.53
N ALA A 120 -3.81 -3.38 -8.53
CA ALA A 120 -4.21 -2.62 -7.36
C ALA A 120 -3.07 -1.67 -6.97
N VAL A 121 -3.35 -0.76 -6.03
CA VAL A 121 -2.34 0.15 -5.49
C VAL A 121 -1.50 -0.61 -4.47
N LEU A 122 -0.20 -0.65 -4.68
CA LEU A 122 0.79 -1.04 -3.68
C LEU A 122 1.22 0.22 -2.93
N ALA A 123 1.03 0.21 -1.62
CA ALA A 123 1.43 1.31 -0.76
C ALA A 123 2.51 0.84 0.22
N GLY A 124 3.45 1.71 0.54
CA GLY A 124 4.44 1.44 1.58
C GLY A 124 4.57 2.57 2.57
N ASP A 125 4.59 2.21 3.84
CA ASP A 125 4.85 3.08 4.97
C ASP A 125 5.98 2.49 5.84
N ARG A 126 6.28 3.16 6.95
CA ARG A 126 7.26 2.70 7.96
C ARG A 126 6.99 1.28 8.51
N ASP A 127 5.75 0.81 8.44
CA ASP A 127 5.26 -0.45 8.98
C ASP A 127 5.21 -1.56 7.89
N GLY A 128 5.65 -1.24 6.66
CA GLY A 128 5.80 -2.18 5.55
C GLY A 128 4.88 -1.88 4.37
N GLN A 129 4.78 -2.85 3.46
CA GLN A 129 3.96 -2.73 2.25
C GLN A 129 2.60 -3.40 2.40
N PHE A 130 1.59 -2.82 1.76
CA PHE A 130 0.21 -3.30 1.77
C PHE A 130 -0.51 -2.89 0.49
N VAL A 131 -1.69 -3.46 0.25
CA VAL A 131 -2.49 -3.23 -0.96
C VAL A 131 -3.75 -2.46 -0.62
N ILE A 132 -4.08 -1.50 -1.47
CA ILE A 132 -5.36 -0.78 -1.48
C ILE A 132 -6.03 -1.07 -2.82
N ASP A 133 -7.19 -1.71 -2.77
CA ASP A 133 -7.90 -2.20 -3.95
C ASP A 133 -9.35 -1.67 -3.98
N PHE A 134 -9.56 -0.67 -4.83
CA PHE A 134 -10.88 -0.09 -5.10
C PHE A 134 -11.70 -0.90 -6.10
N THR A 135 -11.18 -2.02 -6.62
CA THR A 135 -11.88 -2.85 -7.60
C THR A 135 -11.96 -4.33 -7.19
N ALA A 136 -11.61 -4.66 -5.95
CA ALA A 136 -11.65 -6.02 -5.41
C ALA A 136 -13.05 -6.67 -5.53
N ARG A 137 -14.11 -5.85 -5.43
CA ARG A 137 -15.51 -6.29 -5.56
C ARG A 137 -15.86 -6.90 -6.91
N GLN A 138 -15.05 -6.72 -7.95
CA GLN A 138 -15.21 -7.42 -9.22
C GLN A 138 -15.15 -8.96 -9.07
N PHE A 139 -14.47 -9.46 -8.02
CA PHE A 139 -14.37 -10.89 -7.75
C PHE A 139 -15.47 -11.41 -6.83
N HIS A 140 -15.90 -10.61 -5.86
CA HIS A 140 -16.97 -10.97 -4.95
C HIS A 140 -17.67 -9.73 -4.37
N PRO A 141 -19.01 -9.62 -4.47
CA PRO A 141 -19.76 -8.40 -4.14
C PRO A 141 -19.68 -8.01 -2.66
N GLU A 142 -19.47 -8.98 -1.78
CA GLU A 142 -19.44 -8.75 -0.32
C GLU A 142 -18.08 -8.32 0.22
N LEU A 143 -17.05 -8.16 -0.63
CA LEU A 143 -15.76 -7.68 -0.15
C LEU A 143 -15.86 -6.24 0.39
N PRO A 144 -15.08 -5.87 1.40
CA PRO A 144 -14.95 -4.47 1.83
C PRO A 144 -14.62 -3.53 0.66
N PHE A 145 -15.06 -2.28 0.78
CA PHE A 145 -14.77 -1.23 -0.20
C PHE A 145 -14.41 0.08 0.52
N PRO A 146 -13.19 0.61 0.34
CA PRO A 146 -12.06 -0.04 -0.36
C PRO A 146 -11.60 -1.32 0.36
N TYR A 147 -10.94 -2.22 -0.36
CA TYR A 147 -10.30 -3.38 0.27
C TYR A 147 -8.85 -3.03 0.61
N VAL A 148 -8.45 -3.23 1.87
CA VAL A 148 -7.10 -2.94 2.35
C VAL A 148 -6.56 -4.16 3.07
N ALA A 149 -5.39 -4.67 2.68
CA ALA A 149 -4.77 -5.84 3.30
C ALA A 149 -3.27 -5.93 3.02
N GLY A 150 -2.57 -6.83 3.71
CA GLY A 150 -1.20 -7.21 3.31
C GLY A 150 -1.19 -7.88 1.92
N VAL A 151 -0.04 -7.85 1.24
CA VAL A 151 0.12 -8.37 -0.13
C VAL A 151 -0.32 -9.83 -0.27
N ASP A 152 0.15 -10.70 0.61
CA ASP A 152 -0.19 -12.14 0.57
C ASP A 152 -1.68 -12.39 0.86
N GLU A 153 -2.27 -11.63 1.78
CA GLU A 153 -3.69 -11.72 2.11
C GLU A 153 -4.57 -11.23 0.95
N TRP A 154 -4.20 -10.11 0.32
CA TRP A 154 -4.86 -9.59 -0.87
C TRP A 154 -4.85 -10.61 -2.01
N LYS A 155 -3.69 -11.23 -2.28
CA LYS A 155 -3.62 -12.28 -3.30
C LYS A 155 -4.49 -13.48 -2.94
N ALA A 156 -4.45 -13.93 -1.68
CA ALA A 156 -5.23 -15.07 -1.21
C ALA A 156 -6.75 -14.82 -1.30
N ILE A 157 -7.21 -13.60 -1.01
CA ILE A 157 -8.64 -13.25 -1.15
C ILE A 157 -9.06 -13.26 -2.61
N VAL A 158 -8.25 -12.71 -3.53
CA VAL A 158 -8.55 -12.69 -4.96
C VAL A 158 -8.59 -14.12 -5.51
N GLU A 159 -7.64 -14.97 -5.14
CA GLU A 159 -7.64 -16.39 -5.52
C GLU A 159 -8.90 -17.12 -5.03
N ARG A 160 -9.27 -16.89 -3.77
CA ARG A 160 -10.47 -17.50 -3.17
C ARG A 160 -11.75 -17.00 -3.83
N ALA A 161 -11.87 -15.69 -4.04
CA ALA A 161 -13.07 -15.06 -4.61
C ALA A 161 -13.26 -15.42 -6.09
N SER A 162 -12.17 -15.46 -6.86
CA SER A 162 -12.22 -15.81 -8.29
C SER A 162 -12.24 -17.32 -8.57
N GLY A 163 -11.95 -18.16 -7.57
CA GLY A 163 -11.84 -19.61 -7.74
C GLY A 163 -10.69 -20.03 -8.66
N THR A 164 -9.66 -19.19 -8.81
CA THR A 164 -8.54 -19.43 -9.72
C THR A 164 -7.22 -19.02 -9.09
N ARG A 165 -6.13 -19.68 -9.50
CA ARG A 165 -4.78 -19.34 -9.07
C ARG A 165 -4.24 -18.13 -9.82
N TRP A 166 -3.62 -17.21 -9.10
CA TRP A 166 -2.95 -16.03 -9.62
C TRP A 166 -1.46 -16.08 -9.30
N ILE A 167 -0.66 -15.42 -10.14
CA ILE A 167 0.80 -15.30 -9.99
C ILE A 167 1.11 -13.81 -9.93
N MET A 168 1.96 -13.43 -8.99
CA MET A 168 2.51 -12.07 -8.92
C MET A 168 3.35 -11.79 -10.16
N ASP A 169 3.24 -10.60 -10.72
CA ASP A 169 4.22 -10.12 -11.70
C ASP A 169 5.42 -9.55 -10.92
N ASP A 170 6.62 -10.03 -11.24
CA ASP A 170 7.89 -9.61 -10.62
C ASP A 170 8.45 -8.34 -11.29
#